data_AF-I4I3N5-F1
#
_entry.id   AF-I4I3N5-F1
#
_cell.length_a   1.000
_cell.length_b   1.000
_cell.length_c   1.000
_cell.angle_alpha   90.00
_cell.angle_beta   90.00
_cell.angle_gamma   90.00
#
_symmetry.space_group_name_H-M   'P 1'
#
loop_
_entity.id
_entity.type
_entity.pdbx_description
1 polymer ?
#
loop_
_entity_poly.entity_id
_entity_poly.type
_entity_poly.pdbx_seq_one_letter_code
_entity_poly.pdbx_strand_id
1 'polypeptide(L)'
;MANTKSALKRVQISERNRLRNKAYKSAVRTLIKKCLVAVSAYGANPSPEGLESAQQALSEAYSKIDKAVKRNVLHQNNGARKKASLAKALQKVSQAS
;
A
#
# COMPACT_ATOMS: atom_id res chain seq x y z
N MET A 1 -16.54 7.40 -29.31
CA MET A 1 -15.33 7.59 -30.15
C MET A 1 -14.84 9.01 -29.94
N ALA A 2 -13.53 9.23 -29.77
CA ALA A 2 -12.99 10.57 -29.56
C ALA A 2 -12.76 11.22 -30.94
N ASN A 3 -13.67 12.10 -31.35
CA ASN A 3 -13.70 12.61 -32.73
C ASN A 3 -12.88 13.89 -32.93
N THR A 4 -12.44 14.54 -31.85
CA THR A 4 -11.60 15.75 -31.90
C THR A 4 -10.16 15.44 -31.50
N LYS A 5 -9.19 16.18 -32.06
CA LYS A 5 -7.75 16.03 -31.74
C LYS A 5 -7.49 16.15 -30.23
N SER A 6 -8.17 17.07 -29.56
CA SER A 6 -8.09 17.26 -28.11
C SER A 6 -8.61 16.05 -27.34
N ALA A 7 -9.72 15.45 -27.77
CA ALA A 7 -10.28 14.26 -27.14
C ALA A 7 -9.35 13.04 -27.29
N LEU A 8 -8.79 12.80 -28.49
CA LEU A 8 -7.83 11.71 -28.72
C LEU A 8 -6.60 11.84 -27.82
N LYS A 9 -6.06 13.05 -27.70
CA LYS A 9 -4.93 13.34 -26.79
C LYS A 9 -5.29 13.05 -25.33
N ARG A 10 -6.49 13.42 -24.88
CA ARG A 10 -6.95 13.16 -23.50
C ARG A 10 -7.06 11.66 -23.21
N VAL A 11 -7.55 10.87 -24.17
CA VAL A 11 -7.62 9.39 -24.06
C VAL A 11 -6.22 8.79 -23.92
N GLN A 12 -5.26 9.21 -24.74
CA GLN A 12 -3.88 8.69 -24.62
C GLN A 12 -3.21 9.05 -23.29
N ILE A 13 -3.44 10.27 -22.79
CA ILE A 13 -2.92 10.70 -21.49
C ILE A 13 -3.57 9.92 -20.34
N SER A 14 -4.89 9.74 -20.39
CA SER A 14 -5.61 9.01 -19.33
C SER A 14 -5.18 7.55 -19.26
N GLU A 15 -5.00 6.89 -20.41
CA GLU A 15 -4.50 5.52 -20.51
C GLU A 15 -3.11 5.36 -19.89
N ARG A 16 -2.17 6.25 -20.27
CA ARG A 16 -0.82 6.26 -19.72
C ARG A 16 -0.83 6.43 -18.19
N ASN A 17 -1.62 7.36 -17.69
CA ASN A 17 -1.73 7.64 -16.26
C ASN A 17 -2.43 6.48 -15.52
N ARG A 18 -3.45 5.85 -16.14
CA ARG A 18 -4.15 4.69 -15.60
C ARG A 18 -3.20 3.52 -15.38
N LEU A 19 -2.36 3.19 -16.36
CA LEU A 19 -1.41 2.08 -16.26
C LEU A 19 -0.39 2.31 -15.14
N ARG A 20 0.18 3.53 -15.06
CA ARG A 20 1.07 3.92 -13.96
C ARG A 20 0.39 3.80 -12.60
N ASN A 21 -0.80 4.38 -12.47
CA ASN A 21 -1.56 4.35 -11.22
C ASN A 21 -1.96 2.93 -10.81
N LYS A 22 -2.30 2.07 -11.78
CA LYS A 22 -2.64 0.67 -11.56
C LYS A 22 -1.47 -0.08 -10.93
N ALA A 23 -0.25 0.08 -11.46
CA ALA A 23 0.94 -0.58 -10.94
C ALA A 23 1.27 -0.18 -9.48
N TYR A 24 1.16 1.11 -9.14
CA TYR A 24 1.36 1.56 -7.77
C TYR A 24 0.27 1.05 -6.83
N LYS A 25 -1.01 1.13 -7.25
CA LYS A 25 -2.14 0.67 -6.44
C LYS A 25 -2.08 -0.84 -6.18
N SER A 26 -1.75 -1.64 -7.18
CA SER A 26 -1.61 -3.09 -7.01
C SER A 26 -0.45 -3.43 -6.07
N ALA A 27 0.72 -2.82 -6.26
CA ALA A 27 1.88 -3.05 -5.39
C ALA A 27 1.59 -2.70 -3.93
N VAL A 28 0.97 -1.54 -3.66
CA VAL A 28 0.55 -1.16 -2.31
C VAL A 28 -0.44 -2.17 -1.73
N ARG A 29 -1.43 -2.62 -2.50
CA ARG A 29 -2.40 -3.62 -2.04
C ARG A 29 -1.73 -4.95 -1.70
N THR A 30 -0.77 -5.40 -2.50
CA THR A 30 -0.03 -6.64 -2.26
C THR A 30 0.81 -6.54 -0.98
N LEU A 31 1.57 -5.45 -0.80
CA LEU A 31 2.41 -5.27 0.38
C LEU A 31 1.57 -5.15 1.67
N ILE A 32 0.45 -4.43 1.63
CA ILE A 32 -0.49 -4.37 2.75
C ILE A 32 -0.99 -5.78 3.11
N LYS A 33 -1.37 -6.59 2.13
CA LYS A 33 -1.79 -7.98 2.38
C LYS A 33 -0.67 -8.81 3.00
N LYS A 34 0.55 -8.72 2.48
CA LYS A 34 1.72 -9.43 3.05
C LYS A 34 1.95 -9.06 4.50
N CYS A 35 1.92 -7.76 4.82
CA CYS A 35 2.06 -7.26 6.18
C CYS A 35 0.96 -7.80 7.11
N LEU A 36 -0.31 -7.79 6.67
CA LEU A 36 -1.42 -8.33 7.47
C LEU A 36 -1.28 -9.85 7.73
N VAL A 37 -0.81 -10.61 6.74
CA VAL A 37 -0.54 -12.05 6.92
C VAL A 37 0.59 -12.26 7.93
N ALA A 38 1.68 -11.51 7.84
CA ALA A 38 2.79 -11.60 8.79
C ALA A 38 2.36 -11.25 10.22
N VAL A 39 1.58 -10.17 10.38
CA VAL A 39 1.03 -9.76 11.69
C VAL A 39 0.07 -10.83 12.25
N SER A 40 -0.77 -11.43 11.40
CA SER A 40 -1.66 -12.52 11.81
C SER A 40 -0.90 -13.78 12.22
N ALA A 41 0.18 -14.12 11.51
CA ALA A 41 1.02 -15.27 11.83
C ALA A 41 1.74 -15.08 13.18
N TYR A 42 2.26 -13.88 13.43
CA TYR A 42 2.88 -13.52 14.71
C TYR A 42 1.89 -13.62 15.88
N GLY A 43 0.63 -13.19 15.68
CA GLY A 43 -0.39 -13.32 16.74
C GLY A 43 -0.80 -14.76 17.05
N ALA A 44 -0.58 -15.70 16.13
CA ALA A 44 -0.83 -17.12 16.38
C ALA A 44 0.34 -17.79 17.12
N ASN A 45 1.58 -17.37 16.82
CA ASN A 45 2.80 -17.91 17.43
C ASN A 45 3.78 -16.76 17.72
N PRO A 46 3.79 -16.23 18.96
CA PRO A 46 4.71 -15.17 19.34
C PRO A 46 6.15 -15.67 19.33
N SER A 47 6.89 -15.32 18.27
CA SER A 47 8.32 -15.60 18.11
C SER A 47 9.09 -14.32 17.78
N PRO A 48 10.32 -14.14 18.28
CA PRO A 48 11.18 -13.00 17.94
C PRO A 48 11.36 -12.83 16.42
N GLU A 49 11.52 -13.94 15.70
CA GLU A 49 11.68 -13.94 14.23
C GLU A 49 10.39 -13.50 13.51
N GLY A 50 9.24 -13.85 14.06
CA GLY A 50 7.93 -13.44 13.53
C GLY A 50 7.70 -11.94 13.66
N LEU A 51 8.19 -11.35 14.75
CA LEU A 51 8.14 -9.91 14.98
C LEU A 51 9.05 -9.15 14.00
N GLU A 52 10.27 -9.63 13.77
CA GLU A 52 11.17 -9.04 12.77
C GLU A 52 10.58 -9.09 11.35
N SER A 53 10.00 -10.23 10.95
CA SER A 53 9.34 -10.38 9.66
C SER A 53 8.16 -9.41 9.48
N ALA A 54 7.34 -9.24 10.53
CA ALA A 54 6.24 -8.29 10.52
C ALA A 54 6.73 -6.83 10.40
N GLN A 55 7.82 -6.47 11.10
CA GLN A 55 8.44 -5.15 11.02
C GLN A 55 9.05 -4.86 9.64
N GLN A 56 9.74 -5.84 9.05
CA GLN A 56 10.28 -5.73 7.69
C GLN A 56 9.16 -5.51 6.66
N ALA A 57 8.09 -6.33 6.72
CA ALA A 57 6.94 -6.18 5.85
C ALA A 57 6.23 -4.81 6.02
N LEU A 58 6.19 -4.28 7.25
CA LEU A 58 5.64 -2.96 7.54
C LEU A 58 6.51 -1.84 6.94
N SER A 59 7.83 -1.93 7.06
CA SER A 59 8.78 -0.98 6.47
C SER A 59 8.66 -0.92 4.95
N GLU A 60 8.58 -2.09 4.29
CA GLU A 60 8.35 -2.17 2.84
C GLU A 60 7.02 -1.52 2.43
N ALA A 61 5.95 -1.82 3.16
CA ALA A 61 4.63 -1.25 2.90
C ALA A 61 4.64 0.28 3.04
N TYR A 62 5.29 0.80 4.08
CA TYR A 62 5.41 2.25 4.32
C TYR A 62 6.18 2.93 3.20
N SER A 63 7.34 2.38 2.83
CA SER A 63 8.17 2.88 1.72
C SER A 63 7.36 2.97 0.42
N LYS A 64 6.54 1.96 0.12
CA LYS A 64 5.73 1.96 -1.11
C LYS A 64 4.54 2.91 -1.04
N ILE A 65 3.88 3.04 0.12
CA ILE A 65 2.79 4.00 0.33
C ILE A 65 3.31 5.43 0.12
N ASP A 66 4.46 5.77 0.70
CA ASP A 66 5.03 7.12 0.57
C ASP A 66 5.47 7.44 -0.84
N LYS A 67 6.07 6.47 -1.54
CA LYS A 67 6.37 6.61 -2.97
C LYS A 67 5.09 6.83 -3.78
N ALA A 68 3.99 6.16 -3.45
CA ALA A 68 2.71 6.34 -4.13
C ALA A 68 2.09 7.73 -3.84
N VAL A 69 2.26 8.27 -2.63
CA VAL A 69 1.85 9.64 -2.29
C VAL A 69 2.72 10.67 -3.02
N LYS A 70 4.05 10.53 -3.00
CA LYS A 70 4.98 11.42 -3.70
C LYS A 70 4.74 11.45 -5.21
N ARG A 71 4.28 10.34 -5.79
CA ARG A 71 3.92 10.25 -7.23
C ARG A 71 2.47 10.63 -7.52
N ASN A 72 1.75 11.22 -6.55
CA ASN A 72 0.35 11.65 -6.67
C ASN A 72 -0.62 10.53 -7.09
N VAL A 73 -0.28 9.27 -6.84
CA VAL A 73 -1.18 8.13 -7.08
C VAL A 73 -2.18 7.98 -5.94
N LEU A 74 -1.75 8.32 -4.72
CA LEU A 74 -2.58 8.36 -3.52
C LEU A 74 -2.56 9.77 -2.93
N HIS A 75 -3.71 10.23 -2.47
CA HIS A 75 -3.79 11.45 -1.67
C HIS A 75 -3.08 11.25 -0.32
N GLN A 76 -2.48 12.31 0.23
CA GLN A 76 -1.73 12.29 1.49
C GLN A 76 -2.56 11.67 2.63
N ASN A 77 -3.81 12.11 2.80
CA ASN A 77 -4.74 11.54 3.80
C ASN A 77 -5.04 10.05 3.58
N ASN A 78 -5.04 9.57 2.34
CA ASN A 78 -5.23 8.14 2.06
C ASN A 78 -3.97 7.36 2.48
N GLY A 79 -2.78 7.87 2.15
CA GLY A 79 -1.51 7.30 2.63
C GLY A 79 -1.44 7.24 4.15
N ALA A 80 -1.75 8.35 4.82
CA ALA A 80 -1.77 8.45 6.29
C ALA A 80 -2.75 7.44 6.92
N ARG A 81 -3.99 7.35 6.39
CA ARG A 81 -4.98 6.36 6.87
C ARG A 81 -4.49 4.92 6.73
N LYS A 82 -3.83 4.58 5.62
CA LYS A 82 -3.26 3.24 5.41
C LYS A 82 -2.16 2.92 6.41
N LYS A 83 -1.23 3.84 6.65
CA LYS A 83 -0.17 3.69 7.67
C LYS A 83 -0.76 3.50 9.06
N ALA A 84 -1.70 4.37 9.45
CA ALA A 84 -2.36 4.29 10.74
C ALA A 84 -3.09 2.94 10.95
N SER A 85 -3.72 2.41 9.91
CA SER A 85 -4.37 1.09 9.96
C SER A 85 -3.37 -0.06 10.20
N LEU A 86 -2.23 -0.05 9.49
CA LEU A 86 -1.18 -1.06 9.68
C LEU A 86 -0.56 -0.99 11.09
N ALA A 87 -0.27 0.22 11.58
CA ALA A 87 0.25 0.42 12.93
C ALA A 87 -0.72 -0.12 14.00
N LYS A 88 -2.02 0.17 13.84
CA LYS A 88 -3.06 -0.35 14.74
C LYS A 88 -3.14 -1.88 14.73
N ALA A 89 -2.99 -2.50 13.55
CA ALA A 89 -3.02 -3.95 13.43
C ALA A 89 -1.86 -4.61 14.20
N LEU A 90 -0.65 -4.06 14.08
CA LEU A 90 0.52 -4.57 14.81
C LEU A 90 0.38 -4.35 16.32
N GLN A 91 -0.05 -3.16 16.75
CA GLN A 91 -0.25 -2.84 18.17
C GLN A 91 -1.29 -3.75 18.82
N LYS A 92 -2.39 -4.05 18.12
CA LYS A 92 -3.43 -4.95 18.63
C LYS A 92 -2.88 -6.35 18.95
N VAL A 93 -2.01 -6.89 18.10
CA VAL A 93 -1.40 -8.20 18.33
C VAL A 93 -0.42 -8.13 19.49
N SER A 94 0.39 -7.07 19.57
CA SER A 94 1.34 -6.86 20.66
C SER A 94 0.69 -6.67 22.04
N GLN A 95 -0.52 -6.12 22.12
CA GLN A 95 -1.23 -5.95 23.40
C GLN A 95 -2.06 -7.16 23.83
N ALA A 96 -2.35 -8.08 22.89
CA ALA A 96 -3.09 -9.30 23.16
C ALA A 96 -2.17 -10.48 23.53
N SER A 97 -0.85 -10.30 23.40
CA SER A 97 0.21 -11.25 23.74
C SER A 97 0.85 -10.84 25.07
#